data_AF-A0A4S9UB36-F1
#
_entry.id   AF-A0A4S9UB36-F1
#
_cell.length_a   1.000
_cell.length_b   1.000
_cell.length_c   1.000
_cell.angle_alpha   90.00
_cell.angle_beta   90.00
_cell.angle_gamma   90.00
#
_symmetry.space_group_name_H-M   'P 1'
#
loop_
_entity.id
_entity.type
_entity.pdbx_description
1 polymer ?
#
loop_
_entity_poly.entity_id
_entity_poly.type
_entity_poly.pdbx_seq_one_letter_code
_entity_poly.pdbx_strand_id
1 'polypeptide(L)'
;MNGHVLRLLKGKPRWTKNEENWHGAKALGSGGQGCAVLFVKVDPKSQMIVDRVVVKETYDMVGLPNKYSSAEPLEFYMSKRLSKKTNTVNIFAYRLNPGRDSYRMYMEYCALGDLTDKLEQPYRSRGLAFPEPYLWKLFLDLAQACEDMDNPVGEGLHKDSFIAHVDFKPENVFMCPPDKDNFPKYPIAKLGDFGGAMLSHPHERWLTHRDKTNRCFRTNGSVAPEVYRLGLDSGDPHEIPRRHRAPGLKLPRDPRVTTTTNVWNAGLIIGELMFREPLEAPKNHVVPPHKEDIWYYTARDEWIEKFNLCKDDNISMPQYSARLKNLVMACLDYFPENRPTPAKLVELVKAAVNHHPIMSTADCLKPDLYNGRYDLDRSIRLIDEYPVHRSKNQDGDYDMADGASISFPSSYSAEAGAG
;
A
#
# COMPACT_ATOMS: atom_id res chain seq x y z
N MET A 1 6.84 18.91 -16.32
CA MET A 1 6.82 18.83 -14.84
C MET A 1 5.92 19.95 -14.31
N ASN A 2 4.95 19.64 -13.43
CA ASN A 2 3.98 20.61 -12.90
C ASN A 2 4.70 21.75 -12.14
N GLY A 3 4.22 23.00 -12.27
CA GLY A 3 4.79 24.17 -11.59
C GLY A 3 4.84 24.05 -10.07
N HIS A 4 3.89 23.33 -9.48
CA HIS A 4 3.86 22.98 -8.06
C HIS A 4 5.07 22.13 -7.62
N VAL A 5 5.38 21.09 -8.40
CA VAL A 5 6.55 20.22 -8.19
C VAL A 5 7.84 21.03 -8.31
N LEU A 6 7.96 21.84 -9.36
CA LEU A 6 9.15 22.66 -9.59
C LEU A 6 9.40 23.64 -8.44
N ARG A 7 8.32 24.24 -7.91
CA ARG A 7 8.39 25.12 -6.74
C ARG A 7 8.86 24.38 -5.50
N LEU A 8 8.32 23.19 -5.23
CA LEU A 8 8.71 22.39 -4.07
C LEU A 8 10.17 21.94 -4.19
N LEU A 9 10.56 21.42 -5.36
CA LEU A 9 11.91 20.94 -5.66
C LEU A 9 12.98 22.04 -5.51
N LYS A 10 12.69 23.27 -5.94
CA LYS A 10 13.59 24.43 -5.77
C LYS A 10 13.56 25.04 -4.36
N GLY A 11 12.60 24.63 -3.53
CA GLY A 11 12.40 25.16 -2.19
C GLY A 11 13.24 24.45 -1.13
N LYS A 12 12.89 24.72 0.13
CA LYS A 12 13.39 24.00 1.30
C LYS A 12 12.28 23.12 1.90
N PRO A 13 12.63 21.99 2.54
CA PRO A 13 11.63 21.07 3.05
C PRO A 13 10.79 21.69 4.18
N ARG A 14 11.35 22.63 4.96
CA ARG A 14 10.81 23.15 6.23
C ARG A 14 10.64 22.05 7.29
N TRP A 15 11.58 21.11 7.26
CA TRP A 15 11.65 19.92 8.10
C TRP A 15 12.33 20.23 9.44
N THR A 16 13.54 20.81 9.40
CA THR A 16 14.35 21.16 10.58
C THR A 16 14.60 22.67 10.67
N LYS A 17 15.01 23.19 11.83
CA LYS A 17 15.41 24.62 11.98
C LYS A 17 16.60 24.97 11.09
N ASN A 18 17.60 24.08 11.02
CA ASN A 18 18.74 24.25 10.12
C ASN A 18 18.48 23.51 8.80
N GLU A 19 18.32 24.27 7.71
CA GLU A 19 18.01 23.74 6.37
C GLU A 19 19.08 24.04 5.32
N GLU A 20 20.22 24.61 5.69
CA GLU A 20 21.23 25.09 4.74
C GLU A 20 21.65 23.98 3.77
N ASN A 21 21.85 22.78 4.32
CA ASN A 21 22.34 21.60 3.62
C ASN A 21 21.25 20.66 3.10
N TRP A 22 19.98 21.06 3.16
CA TRP A 22 18.87 20.32 2.59
C TRP A 22 18.53 20.84 1.18
N HIS A 23 18.35 19.93 0.23
CA HIS A 23 18.05 20.26 -1.16
C HIS A 23 17.02 19.30 -1.74
N GLY A 24 16.16 19.78 -2.63
CA GLY A 24 15.22 18.94 -3.37
C GLY A 24 15.98 18.11 -4.41
N ALA A 25 15.94 16.79 -4.27
CA ALA A 25 16.72 15.86 -5.06
C ALA A 25 15.95 15.27 -6.25
N LYS A 26 14.69 14.85 -6.00
CA LYS A 26 13.89 14.15 -7.02
C LYS A 26 12.41 14.44 -6.86
N ALA A 27 11.73 14.73 -7.97
CA ALA A 27 10.28 14.65 -8.03
C ALA A 27 9.86 13.18 -8.02
N LEU A 28 9.05 12.77 -7.04
CA LEU A 28 8.61 11.39 -6.88
C LEU A 28 7.24 11.15 -7.51
N GLY A 29 6.38 12.16 -7.52
CA GLY A 29 5.05 12.06 -8.12
C GLY A 29 4.30 13.38 -8.05
N SER A 30 3.31 13.53 -8.92
CA SER A 30 2.37 14.65 -8.88
C SER A 30 1.04 14.27 -9.50
N GLY A 31 -0.05 14.69 -8.89
CA GLY A 31 -1.41 14.48 -9.38
C GLY A 31 -2.32 15.65 -9.04
N GLY A 32 -3.63 15.47 -9.25
CA GLY A 32 -4.62 16.53 -8.99
C GLY A 32 -4.71 16.97 -7.53
N GLN A 33 -4.20 16.18 -6.60
CA GLN A 33 -4.31 16.44 -5.15
C GLN A 33 -3.02 16.97 -4.53
N GLY A 34 -1.88 16.89 -5.22
CA GLY A 34 -0.61 17.24 -4.61
C GLY A 34 0.60 16.78 -5.38
N CYS A 35 1.77 16.97 -4.78
CA CYS A 35 3.02 16.40 -5.27
C CYS A 35 3.91 15.90 -4.15
N ALA A 36 4.81 14.98 -4.48
CA ALA A 36 5.83 14.46 -3.57
C ALA A 36 7.23 14.72 -4.14
N VAL A 37 8.11 15.22 -3.28
CA VAL A 37 9.52 15.48 -3.60
C VAL A 37 10.40 14.84 -2.54
N LEU A 38 11.46 14.16 -2.98
CA LEU A 38 12.55 13.71 -2.13
C LEU A 38 13.47 14.90 -1.82
N PHE A 39 13.72 15.13 -0.54
CA PHE A 39 14.76 16.02 -0.06
C PHE A 39 15.90 15.20 0.53
N VAL A 40 17.13 15.64 0.31
CA VAL A 40 18.33 15.04 0.90
C VAL A 40 19.12 16.09 1.66
N LYS A 41 19.72 15.68 2.77
CA LYS A 41 20.70 16.44 3.52
C LYS A 41 22.08 15.97 3.11
N VAL A 42 22.93 16.88 2.65
CA VAL A 42 24.30 16.58 2.22
C VAL A 42 25.27 17.09 3.27
N ASP A 43 26.21 16.26 3.71
CA ASP A 43 27.28 16.74 4.57
C ASP A 43 28.24 17.65 3.76
N PRO A 44 28.47 18.91 4.16
CA PRO A 44 29.25 19.85 3.36
C PRO A 44 30.71 19.42 3.14
N LYS A 45 31.28 18.61 4.04
CA LYS A 45 32.69 18.19 3.97
C LYS A 45 32.89 17.00 3.05
N SER A 46 32.10 15.94 3.26
CA SER A 46 32.19 14.68 2.51
C SER A 46 31.39 14.69 1.21
N GLN A 47 30.46 15.63 1.05
CA GLN A 47 29.49 15.68 -0.05
C GLN A 47 28.58 14.44 -0.13
N MET A 48 28.54 13.64 0.95
CA MET A 48 27.71 12.45 1.03
C MET A 48 26.31 12.79 1.58
N ILE A 49 25.30 12.05 1.14
CA ILE A 49 23.95 12.15 1.70
C ILE A 49 23.97 11.55 3.11
N VAL A 50 23.60 12.35 4.11
CA VAL A 50 23.54 11.94 5.52
C VAL A 50 22.12 11.84 6.05
N ASP A 51 21.15 12.41 5.35
CA ASP A 51 19.74 12.25 5.66
C ASP A 51 18.84 12.41 4.43
N ARG A 52 17.60 11.93 4.52
CA ARG A 52 16.59 12.06 3.48
C ARG A 52 15.18 12.04 4.03
N VAL A 53 14.29 12.79 3.40
CA VAL A 53 12.86 12.84 3.76
C VAL A 53 12.02 13.06 2.51
N VAL A 54 10.88 12.38 2.43
CA VAL A 54 9.87 12.68 1.41
C VAL A 54 8.97 13.77 1.94
N VAL A 55 8.78 14.82 1.13
CA VAL A 55 7.82 15.89 1.41
C VAL A 55 6.67 15.78 0.41
N LYS A 56 5.48 15.39 0.91
CA LYS A 56 4.23 15.39 0.14
C LYS A 56 3.49 16.69 0.47
N GLU A 57 3.28 17.53 -0.54
CA GLU A 57 2.51 18.78 -0.44
C GLU A 57 1.16 18.59 -1.12
N THR A 58 0.08 18.78 -0.37
CA THR A 58 -1.31 18.59 -0.85
C THR A 58 -1.97 19.95 -1.03
N TYR A 59 -2.60 20.17 -2.20
CA TYR A 59 -3.21 21.44 -2.63
C TYR A 59 -4.72 21.45 -2.50
N ASP A 60 -5.33 22.64 -2.63
CA ASP A 60 -6.79 22.86 -2.70
C ASP A 60 -7.58 22.16 -1.59
N MET A 61 -6.93 22.01 -0.44
CA MET A 61 -7.53 21.44 0.74
C MET A 61 -7.51 22.52 1.80
N VAL A 62 -8.70 23.03 2.08
CA VAL A 62 -9.18 23.22 3.45
C VAL A 62 -8.92 21.89 4.19
N GLY A 63 -7.65 21.61 4.50
CA GLY A 63 -7.15 20.32 4.98
C GLY A 63 -7.54 20.03 6.41
N LEU A 64 -8.48 20.82 6.93
CA LEU A 64 -9.06 20.82 8.25
C LEU A 64 -10.48 21.41 8.17
N PRO A 65 -11.49 20.76 8.76
CA PRO A 65 -11.45 19.42 9.35
C PRO A 65 -11.37 18.31 8.31
N ASN A 66 -10.61 17.25 8.60
CA ASN A 66 -10.93 15.96 8.03
C ASN A 66 -12.19 15.37 8.71
N LYS A 67 -12.80 14.33 8.14
CA LYS A 67 -14.05 13.71 8.64
C LYS A 67 -13.99 13.13 10.07
N TYR A 68 -12.81 13.10 10.68
CA TYR A 68 -12.53 12.57 12.03
C TYR A 68 -11.73 13.53 12.93
N SER A 69 -11.15 14.61 12.40
CA SER A 69 -10.34 15.57 13.16
C SER A 69 -10.40 16.95 12.55
N SER A 70 -10.60 17.97 13.39
CA SER A 70 -10.52 19.38 13.00
C SER A 70 -9.10 19.94 12.96
N ALA A 71 -8.09 19.16 13.36
CA ALA A 71 -6.72 19.64 13.57
C ALA A 71 -5.65 18.91 12.74
N GLU A 72 -5.93 17.71 12.22
CA GLU A 72 -4.96 16.86 11.52
C GLU A 72 -5.39 16.55 10.08
N PRO A 73 -4.47 16.47 9.09
CA PRO A 73 -4.75 15.88 7.78
C PRO A 73 -5.16 14.40 7.88
N LEU A 74 -6.00 13.92 6.96
CA LEU A 74 -6.57 12.56 7.02
C LEU A 74 -5.48 11.46 6.99
N GLU A 75 -4.52 11.57 6.08
CA GLU A 75 -3.47 10.56 5.92
C GLU A 75 -2.59 10.45 7.17
N PHE A 76 -2.24 11.59 7.79
CA PHE A 76 -1.52 11.63 9.07
C PHE A 76 -2.38 11.07 10.23
N TYR A 77 -3.66 11.43 10.27
CA TYR A 77 -4.62 10.90 11.23
C TYR A 77 -4.67 9.37 11.16
N MET A 78 -4.76 8.79 9.96
CA MET A 78 -4.74 7.33 9.78
C MET A 78 -3.41 6.72 10.21
N SER A 79 -2.28 7.30 9.80
CA SER A 79 -0.96 6.79 10.15
C SER A 79 -0.73 6.68 11.66
N LYS A 80 -1.23 7.63 12.46
CA LYS A 80 -1.11 7.58 13.93
C LYS A 80 -1.90 6.45 14.58
N ARG A 81 -2.88 5.90 13.87
CA ARG A 81 -3.81 4.88 14.35
C ARG A 81 -3.38 3.48 13.94
N LEU A 82 -2.42 3.35 13.05
CA LEU A 82 -1.80 2.06 12.77
C LEU A 82 -1.00 1.63 13.99
N SER A 83 -0.95 0.33 14.27
CA SER A 83 -0.12 -0.25 15.34
C SER A 83 1.39 -0.07 15.10
N LYS A 84 1.76 0.51 13.94
CA LYS A 84 3.12 0.85 13.49
C LYS A 84 4.02 -0.36 13.28
N LYS A 85 3.53 -1.47 12.70
CA LYS A 85 4.48 -2.47 12.16
C LYS A 85 5.18 -1.90 10.93
N THR A 86 6.16 -2.66 10.45
CA THR A 86 7.11 -2.23 9.42
C THR A 86 6.52 -2.10 8.01
N ASN A 87 5.26 -2.50 7.78
CA ASN A 87 4.68 -2.68 6.45
C ASN A 87 3.71 -1.59 6.00
N THR A 88 3.71 -0.45 6.68
CA THR A 88 3.05 0.77 6.23
C THR A 88 4.04 1.92 6.18
N VAL A 89 3.89 2.82 5.22
CA VAL A 89 4.78 3.99 5.08
C VAL A 89 4.63 4.89 6.30
N ASN A 90 5.75 5.15 6.96
CA ASN A 90 5.80 6.00 8.14
C ASN A 90 5.67 7.49 7.76
N ILE A 91 4.76 8.17 8.45
CA ILE A 91 4.62 9.62 8.39
C ILE A 91 5.17 10.19 9.69
N PHE A 92 6.24 10.97 9.59
CA PHE A 92 6.94 11.51 10.74
C PHE A 92 6.23 12.74 11.32
N ALA A 93 5.73 13.62 10.46
CA ALA A 93 5.10 14.86 10.86
C ALA A 93 4.23 15.45 9.75
N TYR A 94 3.46 16.48 10.10
CA TYR A 94 2.85 17.37 9.13
C TYR A 94 3.03 18.84 9.51
N ARG A 95 2.87 19.73 8.53
CA ARG A 95 2.91 21.18 8.67
C ARG A 95 1.78 21.79 7.86
N LEU A 96 0.99 22.66 8.48
CA LEU A 96 -0.02 23.45 7.79
C LEU A 96 0.63 24.69 7.14
N ASN A 97 0.16 25.06 5.96
CA ASN A 97 0.54 26.30 5.27
C ASN A 97 -0.73 27.15 5.03
N PRO A 98 -1.28 27.82 6.06
CA PRO A 98 -2.57 28.52 5.95
C PRO A 98 -2.58 29.59 4.85
N GLY A 99 -1.48 30.31 4.64
CA GLY A 99 -1.38 31.31 3.57
C GLY A 99 -1.35 30.74 2.14
N ARG A 100 -1.49 29.42 1.97
CA ARG A 100 -1.46 28.71 0.68
C ARG A 100 -2.50 27.60 0.57
N ASP A 101 -3.47 27.54 1.49
CA ASP A 101 -4.50 26.48 1.55
C ASP A 101 -3.96 25.07 1.26
N SER A 102 -2.84 24.76 1.90
CA SER A 102 -2.11 23.50 1.70
C SER A 102 -1.48 23.03 2.99
N TYR A 103 -1.07 21.77 3.01
CA TYR A 103 -0.22 21.23 4.06
C TYR A 103 0.88 20.36 3.47
N ARG A 104 1.92 20.12 4.27
CA ARG A 104 3.01 19.20 3.97
C ARG A 104 2.97 18.03 4.94
N MET A 105 3.25 16.85 4.44
CA MET A 105 3.57 15.66 5.23
C MET A 105 5.01 15.28 4.97
N TYR A 106 5.67 14.81 6.02
CA TYR A 106 7.06 14.39 6.01
C TYR A 106 7.09 12.89 6.27
N MET A 107 7.61 12.13 5.31
CA MET A 107 7.44 10.68 5.25
C MET A 107 8.79 10.00 5.03
N GLU A 108 8.87 8.74 5.40
CA GLU A 108 10.04 7.92 5.06
C GLU A 108 10.20 7.78 3.54
N TYR A 109 11.44 7.59 3.08
CA TYR A 109 11.72 7.33 1.67
C TYR A 109 11.85 5.84 1.40
N CYS A 110 10.89 5.30 0.65
CA CYS A 110 10.94 3.93 0.13
C CYS A 110 11.82 3.91 -1.12
N ALA A 111 13.11 3.60 -0.92
CA ALA A 111 14.15 3.88 -1.90
C ALA A 111 14.09 3.07 -3.20
N LEU A 112 13.32 1.99 -3.23
CA LEU A 112 13.20 1.13 -4.40
C LEU A 112 11.99 1.46 -5.29
N GLY A 113 11.20 2.50 -4.94
CA GLY A 113 10.01 2.96 -5.68
C GLY A 113 8.75 2.15 -5.38
N ASP A 114 7.71 2.29 -6.20
CA ASP A 114 6.44 1.54 -6.08
C ASP A 114 6.46 0.21 -6.84
N LEU A 115 5.58 -0.71 -6.45
CA LEU A 115 5.50 -2.06 -6.99
C LEU A 115 5.18 -2.08 -8.49
N THR A 116 4.30 -1.19 -8.95
CA THR A 116 3.87 -1.12 -10.35
C THR A 116 5.03 -0.83 -11.29
N ASP A 117 5.70 0.31 -11.10
CA ASP A 117 6.71 0.80 -12.03
C ASP A 117 8.01 -0.01 -11.94
N LYS A 118 8.31 -0.58 -10.76
CA LYS A 118 9.63 -1.16 -10.47
C LYS A 118 9.68 -2.66 -10.58
N LEU A 119 8.54 -3.35 -10.45
CA LEU A 119 8.47 -4.79 -10.58
C LEU A 119 7.38 -5.24 -11.54
N GLU A 120 6.12 -4.86 -11.34
CA GLU A 120 5.00 -5.37 -12.14
C GLU A 120 5.19 -5.10 -13.64
N GLN A 121 5.32 -3.83 -14.04
CA GLN A 121 5.44 -3.47 -15.46
C GLN A 121 6.72 -4.04 -16.10
N PRO A 122 7.91 -3.99 -15.46
CA PRO A 122 9.10 -4.62 -16.02
C PRO A 122 8.97 -6.14 -16.20
N TYR A 123 8.37 -6.87 -15.25
CA TYR A 123 8.13 -8.30 -15.40
C TYR A 123 7.11 -8.59 -16.51
N ARG A 124 6.01 -7.83 -16.54
CA ARG A 124 4.96 -7.96 -17.56
C ARG A 124 5.52 -7.74 -18.96
N SER A 125 6.19 -6.61 -19.19
CA SER A 125 6.74 -6.23 -20.50
C SER A 125 7.81 -7.19 -21.03
N ARG A 126 8.52 -7.90 -20.14
CA ARG A 126 9.55 -8.87 -20.50
C ARG A 126 9.05 -10.31 -20.56
N GLY A 127 7.77 -10.54 -20.30
CA GLY A 127 7.22 -11.90 -20.29
C GLY A 127 7.73 -12.77 -19.12
N LEU A 128 8.30 -12.17 -18.07
CA LEU A 128 8.86 -12.89 -16.92
C LEU A 128 7.81 -13.33 -15.91
N ALA A 129 8.06 -14.47 -15.25
CA ALA A 129 7.29 -14.94 -14.10
C ALA A 129 8.00 -14.55 -12.80
N PHE A 130 7.25 -14.16 -11.77
CA PHE A 130 7.82 -13.93 -10.45
C PHE A 130 8.20 -15.25 -9.79
N PRO A 131 9.33 -15.31 -9.06
CA PRO A 131 9.62 -16.44 -8.19
C PRO A 131 8.54 -16.57 -7.11
N GLU A 132 7.98 -17.77 -6.93
CA GLU A 132 6.96 -18.02 -5.90
C GLU A 132 7.41 -17.58 -4.48
N PRO A 133 8.67 -17.81 -4.03
CA PRO A 133 9.08 -17.35 -2.71
C PRO A 133 9.08 -15.83 -2.55
N TYR A 134 9.29 -15.06 -3.63
CA TYR A 134 9.11 -13.62 -3.60
C TYR A 134 7.65 -13.24 -3.41
N LEU A 135 6.73 -13.90 -4.12
CA LEU A 135 5.29 -13.66 -3.96
C LEU A 135 4.84 -13.96 -2.53
N TRP A 136 5.36 -15.01 -1.89
CA TRP A 136 5.08 -15.28 -0.48
C TRP A 136 5.60 -14.19 0.46
N LYS A 137 6.80 -13.65 0.20
CA LYS A 137 7.33 -12.52 0.97
C LYS A 137 6.45 -11.28 0.79
N LEU A 138 6.15 -10.90 -0.45
CA LEU A 138 5.28 -9.77 -0.74
C LEU A 138 3.91 -9.95 -0.06
N PHE A 139 3.32 -11.14 -0.17
CA PHE A 139 2.03 -11.43 0.46
C PHE A 139 2.10 -11.31 1.99
N LEU A 140 3.23 -11.70 2.60
CA LEU A 140 3.44 -11.55 4.04
C LEU A 140 3.43 -10.07 4.45
N ASP A 141 4.10 -9.22 3.68
CA ASP A 141 4.13 -7.77 3.94
C ASP A 141 2.74 -7.14 3.79
N LEU A 142 2.02 -7.48 2.72
CA LEU A 142 0.65 -6.99 2.49
C LEU A 142 -0.31 -7.50 3.58
N ALA A 143 -0.18 -8.76 3.99
CA ALA A 143 -0.99 -9.34 5.06
C ALA A 143 -0.73 -8.66 6.41
N GLN A 144 0.53 -8.32 6.72
CA GLN A 144 0.88 -7.58 7.92
C GLN A 144 0.34 -6.15 7.88
N ALA A 145 0.35 -5.48 6.72
CA ALA A 145 -0.32 -4.19 6.55
C ALA A 145 -1.85 -4.30 6.76
N CYS A 146 -2.50 -5.37 6.27
CA CYS A 146 -3.91 -5.64 6.57
C CYS A 146 -4.15 -5.80 8.07
N GLU A 147 -3.30 -6.56 8.76
CA GLU A 147 -3.39 -6.77 10.21
C GLU A 147 -3.15 -5.48 11.00
N ASP A 148 -2.32 -4.55 10.51
CA ASP A 148 -2.11 -3.24 11.15
C ASP A 148 -3.32 -2.31 11.07
N MET A 149 -4.12 -2.48 10.01
CA MET A 149 -5.38 -1.76 9.82
C MET A 149 -6.54 -2.40 10.58
N ASP A 150 -6.38 -3.65 11.02
CA ASP A 150 -7.35 -4.45 11.77
C ASP A 150 -7.05 -4.32 13.27
N ASN A 151 -7.77 -3.47 13.99
CA ASN A 151 -7.50 -2.98 15.35
C ASN A 151 -6.57 -1.74 15.43
N PRO A 152 -7.01 -0.59 14.88
CA PRO A 152 -6.30 0.66 15.01
C PRO A 152 -6.24 1.14 16.47
N VAL A 153 -5.17 1.83 16.82
CA VAL A 153 -4.88 2.36 18.15
C VAL A 153 -5.29 3.84 18.28
N GLY A 154 -5.73 4.26 19.46
CA GLY A 154 -6.03 5.67 19.75
C GLY A 154 -7.26 5.85 20.64
N GLU A 155 -7.35 7.03 21.28
CA GLU A 155 -8.47 7.37 22.16
C GLU A 155 -9.78 7.57 21.36
N GLY A 156 -10.90 7.19 21.98
CA GLY A 156 -12.25 7.38 21.41
C GLY A 156 -12.61 6.42 20.26
N LEU A 157 -11.75 5.45 19.94
CA LEU A 157 -12.05 4.41 18.97
C LEU A 157 -12.99 3.36 19.56
N HIS A 158 -13.84 2.78 18.72
CA HIS A 158 -14.63 1.62 19.11
C HIS A 158 -13.68 0.41 19.18
N LYS A 159 -13.92 -0.52 20.13
CA LYS A 159 -13.05 -1.71 20.31
C LYS A 159 -12.86 -2.56 19.04
N ASP A 160 -13.90 -2.61 18.22
CA ASP A 160 -13.94 -3.35 16.95
C ASP A 160 -13.74 -2.42 15.74
N SER A 161 -13.04 -1.29 15.92
CA SER A 161 -12.71 -0.39 14.82
C SER A 161 -11.74 -1.03 13.84
N PHE A 162 -11.81 -0.60 12.59
CA PHE A 162 -10.85 -0.97 11.54
C PHE A 162 -10.66 0.20 10.57
N ILE A 163 -9.51 0.20 9.90
CA ILE A 163 -9.22 1.08 8.77
C ILE A 163 -9.45 0.29 7.47
N ALA A 164 -10.31 0.80 6.59
CA ALA A 164 -10.38 0.34 5.21
C ALA A 164 -9.58 1.32 4.33
N HIS A 165 -8.59 0.81 3.62
CA HIS A 165 -7.75 1.64 2.75
C HIS A 165 -8.54 2.15 1.53
N VAL A 166 -9.41 1.29 0.97
CA VAL A 166 -10.28 1.53 -0.20
C VAL A 166 -9.54 1.74 -1.53
N ASP A 167 -8.36 2.35 -1.52
CA ASP A 167 -7.47 2.49 -2.69
C ASP A 167 -6.22 1.59 -2.59
N PHE A 168 -6.40 0.35 -2.12
CA PHE A 168 -5.28 -0.58 -1.94
C PHE A 168 -4.94 -1.27 -3.28
N LYS A 169 -3.84 -0.83 -3.89
CA LYS A 169 -3.39 -1.21 -5.23
C LYS A 169 -1.86 -1.18 -5.34
N PRO A 170 -1.26 -1.78 -6.39
CA PRO A 170 0.20 -1.83 -6.57
C PRO A 170 0.92 -0.47 -6.53
N GLU A 171 0.32 0.60 -7.05
CA GLU A 171 0.91 1.95 -7.09
C GLU A 171 1.07 2.57 -5.69
N ASN A 172 0.28 2.08 -4.72
CA ASN A 172 0.34 2.50 -3.32
C ASN A 172 1.19 1.54 -2.46
N VAL A 173 1.82 0.52 -3.07
CA VAL A 173 2.77 -0.39 -2.40
C VAL A 173 4.19 0.03 -2.75
N PHE A 174 4.86 0.64 -1.78
CA PHE A 174 6.23 1.11 -1.91
C PHE A 174 7.25 0.08 -1.42
N MET A 175 8.45 0.10 -1.98
CA MET A 175 9.51 -0.87 -1.68
C MET A 175 10.72 -0.22 -1.01
N CYS A 176 11.15 -0.80 0.10
CA CYS A 176 12.37 -0.45 0.81
C CYS A 176 13.47 -1.51 0.58
N PRO A 177 14.75 -1.13 0.76
CA PRO A 177 15.85 -2.09 0.78
C PRO A 177 15.57 -3.29 1.70
N PRO A 178 16.08 -4.49 1.34
CA PRO A 178 15.91 -5.69 2.18
C PRO A 178 16.41 -5.48 3.61
N ASP A 179 15.72 -6.13 4.56
CA ASP A 179 16.25 -6.30 5.91
C ASP A 179 17.34 -7.39 5.89
N LYS A 180 18.54 -7.03 6.35
CA LYS A 180 19.71 -7.90 6.34
C LYS A 180 19.53 -9.16 7.18
N ASP A 181 18.65 -9.11 8.17
CA ASP A 181 18.41 -10.18 9.12
C ASP A 181 17.10 -10.94 8.84
N ASN A 182 16.25 -10.40 7.96
CA ASN A 182 14.94 -10.98 7.64
C ASN A 182 14.59 -10.79 6.16
N PHE A 183 14.77 -11.84 5.37
CA PHE A 183 14.69 -11.81 3.90
C PHE A 183 15.71 -10.87 3.23
N PRO A 184 17.02 -11.11 3.40
CA PRO A 184 18.07 -10.18 2.96
C PRO A 184 18.21 -10.01 1.44
N LYS A 185 17.43 -10.77 0.65
CA LYS A 185 17.40 -10.67 -0.81
C LYS A 185 16.16 -9.99 -1.37
N TYR A 186 15.09 -9.86 -0.60
CA TYR A 186 13.83 -9.34 -1.10
C TYR A 186 13.51 -7.97 -0.51
N PRO A 187 12.95 -7.06 -1.33
CA PRO A 187 12.51 -5.77 -0.83
C PRO A 187 11.45 -5.94 0.24
N ILE A 188 11.38 -4.96 1.15
CA ILE A 188 10.27 -4.83 2.10
C ILE A 188 9.18 -4.00 1.42
N ALA A 189 7.98 -4.56 1.29
CA ALA A 189 6.83 -3.83 0.79
C ALA A 189 6.12 -3.09 1.94
N LYS A 190 5.73 -1.84 1.66
CA LYS A 190 5.01 -0.95 2.58
C LYS A 190 3.81 -0.31 1.89
N LEU A 191 2.63 -0.48 2.45
CA LEU A 191 1.42 0.22 1.98
C LEU A 191 1.46 1.69 2.40
N GLY A 192 1.25 2.61 1.47
CA GLY A 192 1.14 4.05 1.71
C GLY A 192 -0.14 4.64 1.12
N ASP A 193 -0.25 5.96 1.21
CA ASP A 193 -1.38 6.76 0.70
C ASP A 193 -2.76 6.49 1.33
N PHE A 194 -2.81 6.71 2.65
CA PHE A 194 -4.06 6.67 3.42
C PHE A 194 -4.94 7.93 3.24
N GLY A 195 -4.64 8.78 2.24
CA GLY A 195 -5.36 10.03 1.99
C GLY A 195 -6.83 9.84 1.60
N GLY A 196 -7.18 8.66 1.08
CA GLY A 196 -8.54 8.26 0.72
C GLY A 196 -9.22 7.29 1.69
N ALA A 197 -8.54 6.88 2.77
CA ALA A 197 -9.00 5.80 3.63
C ALA A 197 -10.22 6.18 4.50
N MET A 198 -10.79 5.17 5.18
CA MET A 198 -11.83 5.38 6.17
C MET A 198 -11.65 4.53 7.42
N LEU A 199 -12.06 5.10 8.54
CA LEU A 199 -12.23 4.45 9.82
C LEU A 199 -13.72 4.11 10.02
N SER A 200 -14.01 2.85 10.32
CA SER A 200 -15.35 2.33 10.58
C SER A 200 -15.32 1.24 11.65
N HIS A 201 -16.50 0.69 11.99
CA HIS A 201 -16.68 -0.44 12.89
C HIS A 201 -18.00 -1.17 12.56
N PRO A 202 -18.15 -2.47 12.90
CA PRO A 202 -19.33 -3.27 12.52
C PRO A 202 -20.68 -2.69 12.96
N HIS A 203 -20.72 -2.00 14.11
CA HIS A 203 -21.94 -1.42 14.67
C HIS A 203 -22.30 -0.04 14.12
N GLU A 204 -21.55 0.49 13.15
CA GLU A 204 -21.82 1.79 12.56
C GLU A 204 -23.15 1.77 11.78
N ARG A 205 -23.97 2.83 11.90
CA ARG A 205 -25.20 2.99 11.12
C ARG A 205 -24.88 2.92 9.63
N TRP A 206 -25.65 2.15 8.87
CA TRP A 206 -25.34 1.87 7.46
C TRP A 206 -25.25 3.14 6.61
N LEU A 207 -26.17 4.11 6.79
CA LEU A 207 -26.11 5.38 6.05
C LEU A 207 -24.79 6.13 6.30
N THR A 208 -24.34 6.19 7.56
CA THR A 208 -23.05 6.80 7.92
C THR A 208 -21.87 6.07 7.27
N HIS A 209 -21.91 4.73 7.29
CA HIS A 209 -20.88 3.90 6.66
C HIS A 209 -20.83 4.10 5.13
N ARG A 210 -21.99 4.12 4.47
CA ARG A 210 -22.13 4.39 3.03
C ARG A 210 -21.58 5.76 2.67
N ASP A 211 -21.96 6.80 3.41
CA ASP A 211 -21.51 8.17 3.16
C ASP A 211 -19.99 8.32 3.34
N LYS A 212 -19.41 7.65 4.35
CA LYS A 212 -17.95 7.58 4.53
C LYS A 212 -17.25 6.90 3.35
N THR A 213 -17.79 5.77 2.89
CA THR A 213 -17.24 4.99 1.77
C THR A 213 -17.29 5.80 0.47
N ASN A 214 -18.39 6.49 0.21
CA ASN A 214 -18.56 7.30 -1.01
C ASN A 214 -17.62 8.51 -1.09
N ARG A 215 -17.06 8.95 0.04
CA ARG A 215 -16.03 10.01 0.11
C ARG A 215 -14.60 9.47 0.00
N CYS A 216 -14.41 8.16 -0.15
CA CYS A 216 -13.09 7.57 -0.32
C CYS A 216 -12.65 7.67 -1.77
N PHE A 217 -11.33 7.78 -1.98
CA PHE A 217 -10.76 7.62 -3.31
C PHE A 217 -10.69 6.14 -3.65
N ARG A 218 -10.95 5.82 -4.91
CA ARG A 218 -10.95 4.46 -5.43
C ARG A 218 -10.35 4.45 -6.83
N THR A 219 -9.59 3.41 -7.12
CA THR A 219 -9.05 3.18 -8.45
C THR A 219 -9.81 2.05 -9.12
N ASN A 220 -10.36 2.37 -10.28
CA ASN A 220 -11.06 1.42 -11.12
C ASN A 220 -10.23 0.17 -11.39
N GLY A 221 -10.85 -1.01 -11.35
CA GLY A 221 -10.19 -2.30 -11.51
C GLY A 221 -9.56 -2.87 -10.24
N SER A 222 -9.41 -2.07 -9.17
CA SER A 222 -8.94 -2.50 -7.84
C SER A 222 -10.04 -2.45 -6.76
N VAL A 223 -11.29 -2.30 -7.17
CA VAL A 223 -12.43 -2.12 -6.25
C VAL A 223 -13.03 -3.47 -5.87
N ALA A 224 -13.03 -3.79 -4.58
CA ALA A 224 -13.66 -4.99 -4.05
C ALA A 224 -15.21 -4.98 -4.23
N PRO A 225 -15.87 -6.15 -4.32
CA PRO A 225 -17.30 -6.26 -4.58
C PRO A 225 -18.20 -5.37 -3.71
N GLU A 226 -17.99 -5.36 -2.40
CA GLU A 226 -18.78 -4.59 -1.44
C GLU A 226 -18.59 -3.07 -1.58
N VAL A 227 -17.41 -2.61 -1.99
CA VAL A 227 -17.12 -1.19 -2.24
C VAL A 227 -17.78 -0.76 -3.54
N TYR A 228 -17.70 -1.60 -4.58
CA TYR A 228 -18.37 -1.37 -5.85
C TYR A 228 -19.89 -1.25 -5.65
N ARG A 229 -20.49 -2.21 -4.95
CA ARG A 229 -21.93 -2.23 -4.65
C ARG A 229 -22.44 -1.00 -3.90
N LEU A 230 -21.62 -0.39 -3.04
CA LEU A 230 -21.98 0.84 -2.33
C LEU A 230 -22.05 2.07 -3.26
N GLY A 231 -21.33 2.02 -4.39
CA GLY A 231 -21.31 3.08 -5.41
C GLY A 231 -22.42 2.99 -6.44
N LEU A 232 -23.22 1.91 -6.45
CA LEU A 232 -24.28 1.70 -7.42
C LEU A 232 -25.53 2.53 -7.12
N ASP A 233 -26.18 3.00 -8.18
CA ASP A 233 -27.51 3.59 -8.14
C ASP A 233 -28.60 2.51 -8.21
N SER A 234 -29.83 2.89 -7.80
CA SER A 234 -30.99 2.00 -7.96
C SER A 234 -31.20 1.61 -9.41
N GLY A 235 -31.17 0.30 -9.69
CA GLY A 235 -31.37 -0.26 -11.03
C GLY A 235 -30.09 -0.50 -11.81
N ASP A 236 -28.91 -0.11 -11.30
CA ASP A 236 -27.64 -0.49 -11.91
C ASP A 236 -27.49 -2.03 -11.91
N PRO A 237 -26.97 -2.61 -13.01
CA PRO A 237 -26.81 -4.05 -13.13
C PRO A 237 -25.75 -4.54 -12.13
N HIS A 238 -26.13 -5.49 -11.29
CA HIS A 238 -25.19 -6.16 -10.42
C HIS A 238 -25.71 -7.55 -10.05
N GLU A 239 -24.91 -8.56 -10.37
CA GLU A 239 -25.23 -9.96 -10.16
C GLU A 239 -24.16 -10.65 -9.30
N ILE A 240 -24.57 -11.69 -8.59
CA ILE A 240 -23.60 -12.60 -7.97
C ILE A 240 -22.79 -13.25 -9.11
N PRO A 241 -21.45 -13.26 -9.04
CA PRO A 241 -20.60 -13.88 -10.04
C PRO A 241 -20.92 -15.36 -10.22
N ARG A 242 -20.73 -15.88 -11.43
CA ARG A 242 -21.10 -17.26 -11.79
C ARG A 242 -20.48 -18.29 -10.83
N ARG A 243 -19.22 -18.12 -10.44
CA ARG A 243 -18.52 -19.00 -9.49
C ARG A 243 -19.14 -19.07 -8.08
N HIS A 244 -20.01 -18.13 -7.72
CA HIS A 244 -20.66 -18.06 -6.40
C HIS A 244 -22.20 -18.18 -6.46
N ARG A 245 -22.80 -18.35 -7.64
CA ARG A 245 -24.27 -18.47 -7.75
C ARG A 245 -24.75 -19.77 -7.11
N ALA A 246 -25.74 -19.66 -6.23
CA ALA A 246 -26.46 -20.79 -5.68
C ALA A 246 -27.97 -20.51 -5.65
N PRO A 247 -28.84 -21.53 -5.82
CA PRO A 247 -30.29 -21.35 -5.71
C PRO A 247 -30.68 -20.73 -4.38
N GLY A 248 -31.49 -19.67 -4.43
CA GLY A 248 -31.98 -18.98 -3.22
C GLY A 248 -31.00 -18.03 -2.55
N LEU A 249 -29.75 -17.93 -3.03
CA LEU A 249 -28.76 -16.99 -2.50
C LEU A 249 -29.18 -15.56 -2.84
N LYS A 250 -29.35 -14.73 -1.81
CA LYS A 250 -29.69 -13.31 -1.94
C LYS A 250 -28.58 -12.46 -1.35
N LEU A 251 -28.29 -11.36 -2.02
CA LEU A 251 -27.34 -10.38 -1.50
C LEU A 251 -27.94 -9.61 -0.33
N PRO A 252 -27.12 -9.25 0.67
CA PRO A 252 -27.57 -8.33 1.71
C PRO A 252 -27.97 -7.00 1.04
N ARG A 253 -29.11 -6.43 1.44
CA ARG A 253 -29.57 -5.13 0.93
C ARG A 253 -28.54 -4.03 1.14
N ASP A 254 -27.86 -4.10 2.28
CA ASP A 254 -26.97 -3.07 2.80
C ASP A 254 -25.52 -3.60 2.79
N PRO A 255 -24.79 -3.53 1.66
CA PRO A 255 -23.39 -3.94 1.60
C PRO A 255 -22.54 -3.11 2.57
N ARG A 256 -21.47 -3.72 3.09
CA ARG A 256 -20.55 -3.08 4.02
C ARG A 256 -19.11 -3.40 3.66
N VAL A 257 -18.28 -2.38 3.66
CA VAL A 257 -16.83 -2.50 3.70
C VAL A 257 -16.44 -3.06 5.06
N THR A 258 -15.47 -3.96 5.08
CA THR A 258 -14.97 -4.57 6.31
C THR A 258 -13.45 -4.64 6.28
N THR A 259 -12.84 -5.16 7.33
CA THR A 259 -11.40 -5.43 7.35
C THR A 259 -10.96 -6.39 6.22
N THR A 260 -11.83 -7.31 5.79
CA THR A 260 -11.53 -8.26 4.71
C THR A 260 -11.66 -7.65 3.31
N THR A 261 -12.06 -6.37 3.21
CA THR A 261 -11.88 -5.58 1.98
C THR A 261 -10.38 -5.43 1.67
N ASN A 262 -9.55 -5.10 2.66
CA ASN A 262 -8.10 -4.98 2.47
C ASN A 262 -7.48 -6.34 2.08
N VAL A 263 -8.01 -7.45 2.62
CA VAL A 263 -7.59 -8.82 2.29
C VAL A 263 -7.86 -9.14 0.82
N TRP A 264 -9.03 -8.75 0.30
CA TRP A 264 -9.35 -8.91 -1.11
C TRP A 264 -8.35 -8.18 -2.00
N ASN A 265 -8.01 -6.93 -1.66
CA ASN A 265 -7.02 -6.15 -2.39
C ASN A 265 -5.61 -6.77 -2.34
N ALA A 266 -5.16 -7.25 -1.18
CA ALA A 266 -3.89 -7.95 -1.06
C ALA A 266 -3.86 -9.22 -1.94
N GLY A 267 -4.95 -10.00 -1.94
CA GLY A 267 -5.10 -11.17 -2.81
C GLY A 267 -5.08 -10.81 -4.29
N LEU A 268 -5.74 -9.72 -4.68
CA LEU A 268 -5.77 -9.23 -6.06
C LEU A 268 -4.35 -8.93 -6.56
N ILE A 269 -3.57 -8.17 -5.79
CA ILE A 269 -2.19 -7.81 -6.16
C ILE A 269 -1.37 -9.08 -6.43
N ILE A 270 -1.42 -10.06 -5.54
CA ILE A 270 -0.69 -11.33 -5.72
C ILE A 270 -1.21 -12.07 -6.96
N GLY A 271 -2.54 -12.13 -7.15
CA GLY A 271 -3.16 -12.73 -8.32
C GLY A 271 -2.68 -12.10 -9.64
N GLU A 272 -2.57 -10.78 -9.72
CA GLU A 272 -2.11 -10.08 -10.92
C GLU A 272 -0.64 -10.35 -11.26
N LEU A 273 0.21 -10.47 -10.24
CA LEU A 273 1.61 -10.86 -10.44
C LEU A 273 1.75 -12.32 -10.89
N MET A 274 0.82 -13.19 -10.49
CA MET A 274 0.77 -14.59 -10.95
C MET A 274 0.22 -14.70 -12.37
N PHE A 275 -0.91 -14.06 -12.62
CA PHE A 275 -1.74 -14.24 -13.81
C PHE A 275 -1.75 -12.96 -14.64
N ARG A 276 -0.72 -12.83 -15.48
CA ARG A 276 -0.34 -11.58 -16.18
C ARG A 276 -1.23 -11.23 -17.37
N GLU A 277 -2.46 -11.73 -17.39
CA GLU A 277 -3.48 -11.34 -18.36
C GLU A 277 -3.83 -9.86 -18.16
N PRO A 278 -3.97 -9.07 -19.24
CA PRO A 278 -4.41 -7.70 -19.13
C PRO A 278 -5.87 -7.64 -18.66
N LEU A 279 -6.22 -6.57 -17.96
CA LEU A 279 -7.61 -6.25 -17.69
C LEU A 279 -8.22 -5.69 -18.99
N GLU A 280 -8.91 -6.52 -19.76
CA GLU A 280 -9.49 -6.15 -21.04
C GLU A 280 -10.92 -5.63 -20.92
N ALA A 281 -11.33 -4.83 -21.90
CA ALA A 281 -12.72 -4.42 -22.03
C ALA A 281 -13.62 -5.58 -22.44
N PRO A 282 -14.76 -5.82 -21.76
CA PRO A 282 -15.78 -6.71 -22.27
C PRO A 282 -16.25 -6.16 -23.63
N LYS A 283 -16.08 -6.95 -24.68
CA LYS A 283 -16.29 -6.54 -26.08
C LYS A 283 -17.71 -6.04 -26.40
N ASN A 284 -18.68 -6.34 -25.52
CA ASN A 284 -20.12 -6.13 -25.77
C ASN A 284 -20.80 -5.17 -24.77
N HIS A 285 -20.07 -4.56 -23.83
CA HIS A 285 -20.65 -3.63 -22.86
C HIS A 285 -20.48 -2.18 -23.33
N VAL A 286 -21.59 -1.57 -23.80
CA VAL A 286 -21.67 -0.11 -24.00
C VAL A 286 -22.09 0.51 -22.67
N VAL A 287 -21.10 0.89 -21.86
CA VAL A 287 -21.35 1.61 -20.61
C VAL A 287 -21.22 3.12 -20.87
N PRO A 288 -22.14 3.97 -20.40
CA PRO A 288 -21.98 5.41 -20.52
C PRO A 288 -20.65 5.88 -19.89
N PRO A 289 -19.96 6.89 -20.45
CA PRO A 289 -18.66 7.37 -19.94
C PRO A 289 -18.66 7.78 -18.44
N HIS A 290 -19.82 8.08 -17.86
CA HIS A 290 -19.95 8.43 -16.44
C HIS A 290 -20.15 7.23 -15.51
N LYS A 291 -20.09 5.99 -16.04
CA LYS A 291 -20.26 4.72 -15.32
C LYS A 291 -19.11 3.74 -15.61
N GLU A 292 -17.92 4.26 -15.96
CA GLU A 292 -16.74 3.43 -16.27
C GLU A 292 -16.40 2.41 -15.18
N ASP A 293 -16.70 2.71 -13.92
CA ASP A 293 -16.54 1.81 -12.78
C ASP A 293 -17.28 0.47 -12.97
N ILE A 294 -18.48 0.48 -13.57
CA ILE A 294 -19.23 -0.74 -13.92
C ILE A 294 -18.45 -1.60 -14.91
N TRP A 295 -17.86 -0.96 -15.92
CA TRP A 295 -17.05 -1.64 -16.93
C TRP A 295 -15.83 -2.30 -16.30
N TYR A 296 -15.03 -1.55 -15.53
CA TYR A 296 -13.83 -2.06 -14.87
C TYR A 296 -14.16 -3.19 -13.88
N TYR A 297 -15.27 -3.07 -13.15
CA TYR A 297 -15.70 -4.12 -12.24
C TYR A 297 -16.08 -5.40 -12.99
N THR A 298 -16.83 -5.28 -14.09
CA THR A 298 -17.21 -6.43 -14.94
C THR A 298 -15.98 -7.11 -15.53
N ALA A 299 -15.05 -6.34 -16.09
CA ALA A 299 -13.78 -6.85 -16.59
C ALA A 299 -12.99 -7.60 -15.49
N ARG A 300 -12.98 -7.06 -14.27
CA ARG A 300 -12.29 -7.69 -13.14
C ARG A 300 -12.94 -9.00 -12.75
N ASP A 301 -14.26 -9.06 -12.72
CA ASP A 301 -14.98 -10.29 -12.39
C ASP A 301 -14.71 -11.39 -13.43
N GLU A 302 -14.72 -11.04 -14.72
CA GLU A 302 -14.32 -11.95 -15.81
C GLU A 302 -12.86 -12.41 -15.69
N TRP A 303 -11.95 -11.50 -15.32
CA TRP A 303 -10.55 -11.84 -15.06
C TRP A 303 -10.41 -12.85 -13.91
N ILE A 304 -11.18 -12.69 -12.82
CA ILE A 304 -11.17 -13.62 -11.68
C ILE A 304 -11.75 -14.98 -12.08
N GLU A 305 -12.79 -15.02 -12.91
CA GLU A 305 -13.31 -16.28 -13.47
C GLU A 305 -12.23 -17.00 -14.30
N LYS A 306 -11.51 -16.27 -15.16
CA LYS A 306 -10.41 -16.84 -15.95
C LYS A 306 -9.27 -17.33 -15.06
N PHE A 307 -8.89 -16.56 -14.04
CA PHE A 307 -7.90 -16.98 -13.04
C PHE A 307 -8.35 -18.29 -12.37
N ASN A 308 -9.60 -18.37 -11.91
CA ASN A 308 -10.14 -19.54 -11.22
C ASN A 308 -10.14 -20.80 -12.10
N LEU A 309 -10.43 -20.67 -13.40
CA LEU A 309 -10.33 -21.76 -14.36
C LEU A 309 -8.88 -22.21 -14.59
N CYS A 310 -7.97 -21.24 -14.70
CA CYS A 310 -6.54 -21.51 -14.97
C CYS A 310 -5.75 -21.98 -13.75
N LYS A 311 -6.23 -21.75 -12.51
CA LYS A 311 -5.46 -22.07 -11.30
C LYS A 311 -5.23 -23.58 -11.16
N ASP A 312 -6.24 -24.39 -11.47
CA ASP A 312 -6.18 -25.85 -11.35
C ASP A 312 -5.60 -26.52 -12.61
N ASP A 313 -5.46 -25.74 -13.69
CA ASP A 313 -4.75 -26.17 -14.89
C ASP A 313 -3.22 -26.10 -14.66
N ASN A 314 -2.60 -27.27 -14.60
CA ASN A 314 -1.14 -27.39 -14.46
C ASN A 314 -0.37 -26.83 -15.66
N ILE A 315 -1.03 -26.48 -16.77
CA ILE A 315 -0.39 -25.90 -17.96
C ILE A 315 -0.33 -24.38 -17.88
N SER A 316 -1.39 -23.73 -17.38
CA SER A 316 -1.50 -22.26 -17.38
C SER A 316 -0.59 -21.56 -16.36
N MET A 317 -0.38 -22.16 -15.19
CA MET A 317 0.45 -21.61 -14.10
C MET A 317 1.28 -22.71 -13.40
N PRO A 318 2.15 -23.44 -14.12
CA PRO A 318 2.90 -24.59 -13.59
C PRO A 318 3.89 -24.22 -12.48
N GLN A 319 4.35 -22.97 -12.47
CA GLN A 319 5.40 -22.49 -11.56
C GLN A 319 4.90 -22.14 -10.16
N TYR A 320 3.58 -22.08 -9.95
CA TYR A 320 2.99 -21.70 -8.67
C TYR A 320 2.27 -22.87 -8.01
N SER A 321 2.51 -23.05 -6.71
CA SER A 321 1.87 -24.10 -5.92
C SER A 321 0.35 -23.93 -5.85
N ALA A 322 -0.35 -25.06 -5.70
CA ALA A 322 -1.79 -25.06 -5.40
C ALA A 322 -2.10 -24.26 -4.12
N ARG A 323 -1.17 -24.26 -3.15
CA ARG A 323 -1.32 -23.51 -1.90
C ARG A 323 -1.43 -22.00 -2.14
N LEU A 324 -0.53 -21.43 -2.95
CA LEU A 324 -0.56 -20.00 -3.27
C LEU A 324 -1.85 -19.64 -4.02
N LYS A 325 -2.14 -20.41 -5.07
CA LYS A 325 -3.34 -20.23 -5.92
C LYS A 325 -4.64 -20.27 -5.13
N ASN A 326 -4.80 -21.25 -4.24
CA ASN A 326 -6.00 -21.40 -3.44
C ASN A 326 -6.13 -20.30 -2.39
N LEU A 327 -5.02 -19.83 -1.80
CA LEU A 327 -5.07 -18.71 -0.86
C LEU A 327 -5.44 -17.40 -1.54
N VAL A 328 -4.90 -17.13 -2.73
CA VAL A 328 -5.31 -15.97 -3.56
C VAL A 328 -6.81 -16.03 -3.84
N MET A 329 -7.34 -17.18 -4.25
CA MET A 329 -8.79 -17.33 -4.45
C MET A 329 -9.60 -17.14 -3.17
N ALA A 330 -9.12 -17.61 -2.02
CA ALA A 330 -9.80 -17.40 -0.74
C ALA A 330 -9.87 -15.90 -0.37
N CYS A 331 -8.84 -15.12 -0.70
CA CYS A 331 -8.89 -13.66 -0.55
C CYS A 331 -9.87 -13.00 -1.54
N LEU A 332 -9.96 -13.53 -2.76
CA LEU A 332 -10.81 -13.03 -3.84
C LEU A 332 -12.27 -13.52 -3.78
N ASP A 333 -12.69 -14.15 -2.67
CA ASP A 333 -14.07 -14.54 -2.45
C ASP A 333 -14.98 -13.31 -2.57
N TYR A 334 -16.10 -13.49 -3.24
CA TYR A 334 -17.04 -12.42 -3.49
C TYR A 334 -17.68 -11.91 -2.19
N PHE A 335 -17.93 -12.81 -1.23
CA PHE A 335 -18.52 -12.51 0.06
C PHE A 335 -17.44 -12.19 1.10
N PRO A 336 -17.39 -10.97 1.67
CA PRO A 336 -16.37 -10.58 2.64
C PRO A 336 -16.22 -11.52 3.84
N GLU A 337 -17.31 -12.15 4.28
CA GLU A 337 -17.38 -13.08 5.41
C GLU A 337 -16.68 -14.43 5.15
N ASN A 338 -16.49 -14.81 3.88
CA ASN A 338 -15.81 -16.05 3.51
C ASN A 338 -14.29 -15.88 3.34
N ARG A 339 -13.83 -14.64 3.27
CA ARG A 339 -12.40 -14.31 3.16
C ARG A 339 -11.70 -14.59 4.50
N PRO A 340 -10.41 -14.94 4.49
CA PRO A 340 -9.65 -15.03 5.73
C PRO A 340 -9.63 -13.67 6.44
N THR A 341 -9.70 -13.67 7.77
CA THR A 341 -9.42 -12.46 8.54
C THR A 341 -7.96 -12.04 8.34
N PRO A 342 -7.59 -10.76 8.55
CA PRO A 342 -6.20 -10.32 8.44
C PRO A 342 -5.22 -11.15 9.28
N ALA A 343 -5.56 -11.45 10.54
CA ALA A 343 -4.75 -12.32 11.39
C ALA A 343 -4.62 -13.74 10.81
N LYS A 344 -5.70 -14.31 10.27
CA LYS A 344 -5.66 -15.63 9.64
C LYS A 344 -4.83 -15.63 8.35
N LEU A 345 -4.89 -14.56 7.56
CA LEU A 345 -4.07 -14.41 6.37
C LEU A 345 -2.58 -14.41 6.74
N VAL A 346 -2.18 -13.63 7.75
CA VAL A 346 -0.80 -13.62 8.26
C VAL A 346 -0.35 -15.03 8.69
N GLU A 347 -1.20 -15.76 9.43
CA GLU A 347 -0.91 -17.14 9.84
C GLU A 347 -0.68 -18.06 8.64
N LEU A 348 -1.59 -18.05 7.66
CA LEU A 348 -1.53 -18.92 6.48
C LEU A 348 -0.31 -18.63 5.61
N VAL A 349 0.04 -17.35 5.45
CA VAL A 349 1.22 -16.91 4.68
C VAL A 349 2.51 -17.25 5.41
N LYS A 350 2.62 -17.00 6.73
CA LYS A 350 3.80 -17.39 7.53
C LYS A 350 4.04 -18.90 7.45
N ALA A 351 2.99 -19.70 7.53
CA ALA A 351 3.09 -21.14 7.37
C ALA A 351 3.57 -21.56 5.97
N ALA A 352 3.35 -20.75 4.92
CA ALA A 352 3.85 -21.02 3.57
C ALA A 352 5.32 -20.59 3.41
N VAL A 353 5.66 -19.42 3.94
CA VAL A 353 7.04 -18.92 4.02
C VAL A 353 7.97 -19.92 4.72
N ASN A 354 7.50 -20.57 5.78
CA ASN A 354 8.28 -21.56 6.53
C ASN A 354 8.65 -22.81 5.71
N HIS A 355 8.05 -23.04 4.54
CA HIS A 355 8.48 -24.09 3.60
C HIS A 355 9.71 -23.67 2.78
N HIS A 356 10.08 -22.37 2.81
CA HIS A 356 11.25 -21.80 2.17
C HIS A 356 12.15 -21.04 3.16
N PRO A 357 12.56 -21.68 4.29
CA PRO A 357 13.19 -20.98 5.41
C PRO A 357 14.56 -20.38 5.07
N ILE A 358 15.25 -20.91 4.04
CA ILE A 358 16.52 -20.35 3.58
C ILE A 358 16.37 -18.87 3.15
N MET A 359 15.19 -18.49 2.65
CA MET A 359 14.93 -17.13 2.17
C MET A 359 14.89 -16.09 3.27
N SER A 360 14.50 -16.46 4.49
CA SER A 360 14.36 -15.53 5.60
C SER A 360 15.65 -15.31 6.39
N THR A 361 16.75 -15.96 6.02
CA THR A 361 18.02 -15.92 6.76
C THR A 361 19.20 -15.50 5.87
N ALA A 362 20.34 -15.17 6.49
CA ALA A 362 21.58 -14.87 5.79
C ALA A 362 22.11 -16.02 4.91
N ASP A 363 21.61 -17.25 5.08
CA ASP A 363 22.02 -18.39 4.26
C ASP A 363 21.67 -18.22 2.78
N CYS A 364 20.61 -17.48 2.42
CA CYS A 364 20.31 -17.19 1.02
C CYS A 364 21.37 -16.32 0.31
N LEU A 365 22.29 -15.69 1.07
CA LEU A 365 23.42 -14.93 0.53
C LEU A 365 24.62 -15.83 0.17
N LYS A 366 24.67 -17.07 0.68
CA LYS A 366 25.78 -18.01 0.42
C LYS A 366 25.54 -18.71 -0.92
N PRO A 367 26.41 -18.51 -1.93
CA PRO A 367 26.21 -19.10 -3.27
C PRO A 367 26.04 -20.62 -3.23
N ASP A 368 26.83 -21.31 -2.40
CA ASP A 368 26.82 -22.78 -2.30
C ASP A 368 25.52 -23.36 -1.72
N LEU A 369 24.78 -22.58 -0.92
CA LEU A 369 23.55 -23.04 -0.28
C LEU A 369 22.29 -22.71 -1.09
N TYR A 370 22.33 -21.62 -1.87
CA TYR A 370 21.14 -21.02 -2.44
C TYR A 370 21.16 -20.94 -3.97
N ASN A 371 22.36 -20.76 -4.56
CA ASN A 371 22.61 -20.76 -6.00
C ASN A 371 21.64 -19.89 -6.84
N GLY A 372 21.11 -18.80 -6.28
CA GLY A 372 20.22 -17.89 -7.00
C GLY A 372 18.81 -18.43 -7.31
N ARG A 373 18.41 -19.58 -6.74
CA ARG A 373 17.24 -20.35 -7.20
C ARG A 373 15.91 -19.58 -7.17
N TYR A 374 15.76 -18.61 -6.27
CA TYR A 374 14.54 -17.84 -6.09
C TYR A 374 14.77 -16.33 -6.24
N ASP A 375 15.89 -15.92 -6.84
CA ASP A 375 16.18 -14.49 -6.99
C ASP A 375 15.18 -13.84 -7.94
N LEU A 376 14.83 -12.59 -7.64
CA LEU A 376 14.22 -11.72 -8.64
C LEU A 376 15.15 -11.66 -9.86
N ASP A 377 14.55 -11.59 -11.05
CA ASP A 377 15.30 -11.58 -12.31
C ASP A 377 16.36 -10.46 -12.31
N ARG A 378 17.61 -10.85 -12.60
CA ARG A 378 18.79 -9.96 -12.51
C ARG A 378 18.74 -8.78 -13.47
N SER A 379 17.90 -8.87 -14.51
CA SER A 379 17.70 -7.78 -15.47
C SER A 379 16.84 -6.64 -14.89
N ILE A 380 16.19 -6.87 -13.75
CA ILE A 380 15.40 -5.89 -13.01
C ILE A 380 16.25 -5.30 -11.89
N ARG A 381 16.60 -4.02 -12.02
CA ARG A 381 17.48 -3.34 -11.06
C ARG A 381 16.64 -2.58 -10.03
N LEU A 382 16.66 -3.06 -8.79
CA LEU A 382 16.18 -2.34 -7.62
C LEU A 382 17.38 -1.68 -6.93
N ILE A 383 17.50 -0.36 -7.03
CA ILE A 383 18.65 0.39 -6.51
C ILE A 383 18.14 1.56 -5.68
N ASP A 384 18.75 1.76 -4.52
CA ASP A 384 18.66 3.01 -3.78
C ASP A 384 19.52 4.07 -4.48
N GLU A 385 18.89 4.96 -5.24
CA GLU A 385 19.57 6.05 -5.96
C GLU A 385 20.11 7.14 -5.00
N TYR A 386 19.66 7.16 -3.74
CA TYR A 386 19.99 8.21 -2.75
C TYR A 386 20.43 7.60 -1.41
N PRO A 387 21.47 6.74 -1.41
CA PRO A 387 21.88 6.01 -0.21
C PRO A 387 22.35 6.95 0.90
N VAL A 388 21.98 6.64 2.13
CA VAL A 388 22.35 7.44 3.31
C VAL A 388 23.63 6.88 3.94
N HIS A 389 24.60 7.75 4.20
CA HIS A 389 25.91 7.44 4.75
C HIS A 389 26.06 8.06 6.15
N ARG A 390 25.32 7.55 7.14
CA ARG A 390 25.48 7.98 8.54
C ARG A 390 26.63 7.23 9.21
N SER A 391 27.45 7.94 9.99
CA SER A 391 28.30 7.28 11.00
C SER A 391 27.44 6.88 12.20
N LYS A 392 27.78 5.78 12.89
CA LYS A 392 27.02 5.24 14.04
C LYS A 392 26.74 6.23 15.20
N ASN A 393 27.37 7.42 15.21
CA ASN A 393 27.25 8.40 16.30
C ASN A 393 26.53 9.72 15.89
N GLN A 394 25.81 9.73 14.76
CA GLN A 394 24.99 10.87 14.36
C GLN A 394 23.51 10.54 14.54
N ASP A 395 23.04 10.57 15.79
CA ASP A 395 21.63 10.71 16.04
C ASP A 395 21.17 12.03 15.42
N GLY A 396 20.13 11.95 14.58
CA GLY A 396 19.57 13.11 13.92
C GLY A 396 18.99 14.05 14.97
N ASP A 397 19.64 15.18 15.21
CA ASP A 397 19.03 16.27 15.96
C ASP A 397 17.92 16.87 15.10
N TYR A 398 16.71 16.32 15.27
CA TYR A 398 15.49 16.75 14.60
C TYR A 398 14.87 17.91 15.38
N ASP A 399 15.63 18.99 15.51
CA ASP A 399 15.12 20.24 16.06
C ASP A 399 14.17 20.84 15.01
N MET A 400 12.90 20.41 15.09
CA MET A 400 11.89 20.67 14.06
C MET A 400 11.65 22.17 13.91
N ALA A 401 11.45 22.62 12.68
CA ALA A 401 11.07 24.02 12.45
C ALA A 401 9.69 24.31 13.05
N ASP A 402 9.52 25.50 13.64
CA ASP A 402 8.30 25.91 14.36
C ASP A 402 7.01 25.63 13.58
N GLY A 403 6.01 25.03 14.24
CA GLY A 403 4.69 24.77 13.64
C GLY A 403 4.54 23.42 12.92
N ALA A 404 5.51 22.50 13.05
CA ALA A 404 5.33 21.09 12.67
C ALA A 404 4.71 20.29 13.84
N SER A 405 3.72 19.45 13.54
CA SER A 405 3.13 18.50 14.50
C SER A 405 3.74 17.12 14.28
N ILE A 406 4.23 16.48 15.34
CA ILE A 406 5.07 15.27 15.27
C ILE A 406 4.27 14.02 15.64
N SER A 407 4.55 12.91 14.98
CA SER A 407 4.20 11.56 15.45
C SER A 407 5.46 10.70 15.56
N PHE A 408 6.05 10.64 16.75
CA PHE A 408 7.17 9.73 16.98
C PHE A 408 6.69 8.27 16.96
N PRO A 409 7.32 7.36 16.19
CA PRO A 409 7.36 5.94 16.53
C PRO A 409 8.26 5.75 17.75
N SER A 410 7.90 4.85 18.66
CA SER A 410 8.70 4.48 19.84
C SER A 410 10.12 3.99 19.50
N SER A 411 10.39 3.64 18.23
CA SER A 411 11.69 3.18 17.75
C SER A 411 12.68 4.28 17.36
N TYR A 412 12.26 5.55 17.27
CA TYR A 412 13.20 6.68 17.07
C TYR A 412 13.76 7.23 18.39
N SER A 413 13.22 6.80 19.52
CA SER A 413 13.63 7.20 20.88
C SER A 413 14.47 6.15 21.61
N ALA A 414 14.82 5.03 20.98
CA ALA A 414 15.43 3.87 21.64
C ALA A 414 16.89 3.63 21.24
N GLU A 415 17.74 4.66 21.33
CA GLU A 415 19.17 4.49 21.71
C GLU A 415 19.59 5.55 22.75
N ALA A 416 18.62 6.05 23.55
CA ALA A 416 18.90 6.88 24.71
C ALA A 416 18.74 6.05 26.00
N GLY A 417 19.81 5.37 26.39
CA GLY A 417 20.13 5.05 27.78
C GLY A 417 19.37 3.89 28.46
N ALA A 418 20.05 2.75 28.59
CA ALA A 418 20.26 2.06 29.87
C ALA A 418 21.16 0.82 29.66
N GLY A 419 22.36 0.83 30.26
CA GLY A 419 23.25 -0.33 30.38
C GLY A 419 24.59 -0.16 29.69
#